data_AF-A0A316C867-F1
#
_entry.id   AF-A0A316C867-F1
#
_cell.length_a   1.000
_cell.length_b   1.000
_cell.length_c   1.000
_cell.angle_alpha   90.00
_cell.angle_beta   90.00
_cell.angle_gamma   90.00
#
_symmetry.space_group_name_H-M   'P 1'
#
loop_
_entity.id
_entity.type
_entity.pdbx_description
1 polymer ?
#
loop_
_entity_poly.entity_id
_entity_poly.type
_entity_poly.pdbx_seq_one_letter_code
_entity_poly.pdbx_strand_id
1 'polypeptide(L)'
;MSDLRPLTNEEHAAVLEYALAHGADWKDELNTDWMNARTTGILQALRNSHGPSWLADYSLADWPRSLFSAETTLAHTPSPRLAALACRKLILAYVDNPEQVRWEDVQDALAVAIEAFGLPVNFIEMARAVAPD
;
A
#
# COMPACT_ATOMS: atom_id res chain seq x y z
N MET A 1 -6.37 -11.46 23.97
CA MET A 1 -6.81 -11.01 22.63
C MET A 1 -6.36 -12.09 21.67
N SER A 2 -7.28 -12.67 20.90
CA SER A 2 -6.95 -13.72 19.92
C SER A 2 -5.92 -13.17 18.94
N ASP A 3 -4.84 -13.92 18.69
CA ASP A 3 -3.86 -13.57 17.66
C ASP A 3 -4.56 -13.60 16.29
N LEU A 4 -4.99 -12.43 15.82
CA LEU A 4 -5.55 -12.26 14.49
C LEU A 4 -4.39 -12.23 13.48
N ARG A 5 -4.61 -12.88 12.34
CA ARG A 5 -3.67 -12.86 11.22
C ARG A 5 -3.42 -11.41 10.77
N PRO A 6 -2.20 -11.03 10.34
CA PRO A 6 -1.98 -9.78 9.65
C PRO A 6 -2.84 -9.65 8.37
N LEU A 7 -3.35 -8.45 8.10
CA LEU A 7 -4.08 -8.15 6.88
C LEU A 7 -3.17 -8.25 5.64
N THR A 8 -3.73 -8.66 4.50
CA THR A 8 -3.03 -8.56 3.21
C THR A 8 -3.04 -7.14 2.66
N ASN A 9 -2.21 -6.89 1.65
CA ASN A 9 -2.17 -5.60 0.96
C ASN A 9 -3.53 -5.25 0.34
N GLU A 10 -4.24 -6.25 -0.21
CA GLU A 10 -5.55 -6.09 -0.83
C GLU A 10 -6.63 -5.80 0.22
N GLU A 11 -6.57 -6.45 1.38
CA GLU A 11 -7.47 -6.17 2.51
C GLU A 11 -7.30 -4.73 3.02
N HIS A 12 -6.06 -4.28 3.17
CA HIS A 12 -5.80 -2.91 3.55
C HIS A 12 -6.21 -1.90 2.47
N ALA A 13 -5.97 -2.19 1.19
CA ALA A 13 -6.38 -1.33 0.08
C ALA A 13 -7.90 -1.16 0.03
N ALA A 14 -8.66 -2.25 0.24
CA ALA A 14 -10.11 -2.22 0.30
C ALA A 14 -10.63 -1.36 1.48
N VAL A 15 -9.98 -1.45 2.64
CA VAL A 15 -10.33 -0.61 3.80
C VAL A 15 -9.99 0.87 3.55
N LEU A 16 -8.86 1.17 2.89
CA LEU A 16 -8.54 2.54 2.49
C LEU A 16 -9.57 3.07 1.50
N GLU A 17 -9.89 2.32 0.46
CA GLU A 17 -10.84 2.74 -0.57
C GLU A 17 -12.20 3.07 0.07
N TYR A 18 -12.65 2.21 0.98
CA TYR A 18 -13.86 2.46 1.76
C TYR A 18 -13.74 3.72 2.62
N ALA A 19 -12.60 3.94 3.29
CA ALA A 19 -12.38 5.13 4.10
C ALA A 19 -12.34 6.42 3.28
N LEU A 20 -11.75 6.39 2.09
CA LEU A 20 -11.73 7.53 1.17
C LEU A 20 -13.14 7.87 0.66
N ALA A 21 -13.99 6.87 0.43
CA ALA A 21 -15.36 7.06 -0.03
C ALA A 21 -16.28 7.67 1.06
N HIS A 22 -16.06 7.34 2.33
CA HIS A 22 -16.97 7.69 3.43
C HIS A 22 -16.41 8.77 4.40
N GLY A 23 -15.15 9.18 4.23
CA GLY A 23 -14.57 10.30 4.98
C GLY A 23 -14.33 9.98 6.45
N ALA A 24 -14.58 10.94 7.35
CA ALA A 24 -14.19 10.84 8.76
C ALA A 24 -14.93 9.74 9.54
N ASP A 25 -16.18 9.46 9.16
CA ASP A 25 -17.08 8.53 9.86
C ASP A 25 -17.01 7.10 9.29
N TRP A 26 -16.05 6.82 8.41
CA TRP A 26 -15.93 5.57 7.68
C TRP A 26 -15.92 4.31 8.58
N LYS A 27 -15.39 4.39 9.79
CA LYS A 27 -15.38 3.25 10.73
C LYS A 27 -16.79 2.91 11.22
N ASP A 28 -17.56 3.93 11.56
CA ASP A 28 -18.92 3.76 12.08
C ASP A 28 -19.85 3.28 10.96
N GLU A 29 -19.66 3.79 9.75
CA GLU A 29 -20.36 3.33 8.56
C GLU A 29 -19.99 1.88 8.21
N LEU A 30 -18.70 1.53 8.20
CA LEU A 30 -18.26 0.17 7.91
C LEU A 30 -18.76 -0.83 8.96
N ASN A 31 -18.75 -0.45 10.24
CA ASN A 31 -19.31 -1.27 11.31
C ASN A 31 -20.82 -1.46 11.14
N THR A 32 -21.55 -0.39 10.77
CA THR A 32 -22.98 -0.46 10.46
C THR A 32 -23.24 -1.39 9.28
N ASP A 33 -22.44 -1.31 8.23
CA ASP A 33 -22.53 -2.19 7.06
C ASP A 33 -22.22 -3.64 7.40
N TRP A 34 -21.24 -3.89 8.26
CA TRP A 34 -20.95 -5.22 8.77
C TRP A 34 -22.13 -5.77 9.56
N MET A 35 -22.69 -5.01 10.49
CA MET A 35 -23.83 -5.45 11.30
C MET A 35 -25.09 -5.71 10.48
N ASN A 36 -25.30 -4.96 9.40
CA ASN A 36 -26.42 -5.13 8.47
C ASN A 36 -26.12 -6.08 7.29
N ALA A 37 -24.95 -6.74 7.28
CA ALA A 37 -24.51 -7.63 6.20
C ALA A 37 -24.55 -6.99 4.80
N ARG A 38 -24.20 -5.70 4.71
CA ARG A 38 -24.17 -4.91 3.45
C ARG A 38 -22.83 -4.95 2.73
N THR A 39 -21.76 -5.41 3.39
CA THR A 39 -20.46 -5.58 2.74
C THR A 39 -20.38 -6.86 1.92
N THR A 40 -19.68 -6.78 0.79
CA THR A 40 -19.40 -7.92 -0.12
C THR A 40 -17.90 -8.05 -0.36
N GLY A 41 -17.46 -9.22 -0.87
CA GLY A 41 -16.07 -9.42 -1.29
C GLY A 41 -15.07 -9.32 -0.14
N ILE A 42 -13.99 -8.55 -0.34
CA ILE A 42 -12.86 -8.44 0.60
C ILE A 42 -13.32 -7.91 1.97
N LEU A 43 -14.19 -6.91 2.03
CA LEU A 43 -14.69 -6.36 3.30
C LEU A 43 -15.59 -7.35 4.06
N GLN A 44 -16.28 -8.24 3.35
CA GLN A 44 -17.04 -9.32 3.97
C GLN A 44 -16.12 -10.41 4.52
N ALA A 45 -15.11 -10.81 3.76
CA ALA A 45 -14.09 -11.75 4.21
C ALA A 45 -13.35 -11.22 5.44
N LEU A 46 -13.02 -9.93 5.45
CA LEU A 46 -12.37 -9.25 6.56
C LEU A 46 -13.25 -9.24 7.83
N ARG A 47 -14.55 -8.97 7.67
CA ARG A 47 -15.52 -9.12 8.77
C ARG A 47 -15.51 -10.54 9.33
N ASN A 48 -15.49 -11.57 8.47
CA ASN A 48 -15.55 -12.97 8.90
C ASN A 48 -14.27 -13.43 9.62
N SER A 49 -13.11 -12.87 9.28
CA SER A 49 -11.83 -13.22 9.87
C SER A 49 -11.49 -12.43 11.13
N HIS A 50 -11.75 -11.13 11.15
CA HIS A 50 -11.32 -10.21 12.21
C HIS A 50 -12.46 -9.70 13.09
N GLY A 51 -13.65 -9.55 12.51
CA GLY A 51 -14.84 -9.09 13.20
C GLY A 51 -14.84 -7.61 13.61
N PRO A 52 -15.99 -7.11 14.12
CA PRO A 52 -16.16 -5.69 14.47
C PRO A 52 -15.21 -5.17 15.56
N SER A 53 -14.82 -6.02 16.51
CA SER A 53 -13.91 -5.63 17.59
C SER A 53 -12.53 -5.22 17.07
N TRP A 54 -12.06 -5.85 16.00
CA TRP A 54 -10.79 -5.48 15.37
C TRP A 54 -10.86 -4.10 14.71
N LEU A 55 -11.99 -3.75 14.09
CA LEU A 55 -12.16 -2.46 13.41
C LEU A 55 -12.06 -1.27 14.39
N ALA A 56 -12.49 -1.46 15.63
CA ALA A 56 -12.35 -0.46 16.68
C ALA A 56 -10.88 -0.09 16.91
N ASP A 57 -10.02 -1.10 17.02
CA ASP A 57 -8.58 -0.94 17.30
C ASP A 57 -7.75 -0.62 16.04
N TYR A 58 -8.25 -0.95 14.84
CA TYR A 58 -7.54 -0.75 13.59
C TYR A 58 -7.30 0.73 13.26
N SER A 59 -6.09 1.10 12.82
CA SER A 59 -5.77 2.46 12.42
C SER A 59 -5.15 2.52 11.02
N LEU A 60 -5.71 3.38 10.16
CA LEU A 60 -5.10 3.68 8.85
C LEU A 60 -3.72 4.35 8.97
N ALA A 61 -3.42 5.01 10.09
CA ALA A 61 -2.10 5.59 10.33
C ALA A 61 -1.00 4.54 10.54
N ASP A 62 -1.37 3.30 10.81
CA ASP A 62 -0.45 2.18 10.96
C ASP A 62 -0.18 1.49 9.61
N TRP A 63 -0.97 1.80 8.58
CA TRP A 63 -0.95 1.08 7.31
C TRP A 63 0.11 1.52 6.29
N PRO A 64 0.67 2.75 6.26
CA PRO A 64 1.96 2.91 5.58
C PRO A 64 3.04 2.15 6.36
N ARG A 65 2.98 2.16 7.70
CA ARG A 65 4.02 1.56 8.55
C ARG A 65 4.07 0.04 8.45
N SER A 66 2.94 -0.65 8.27
CA SER A 66 2.91 -2.11 8.11
C SER A 66 3.50 -2.56 6.77
N LEU A 67 3.30 -1.78 5.68
CA LEU A 67 3.98 -2.01 4.40
C LEU A 67 5.50 -1.89 4.51
N PHE A 68 5.97 -1.06 5.44
CA PHE A 68 7.40 -0.86 5.74
C PHE A 68 7.86 -1.59 7.01
N SER A 69 7.06 -2.48 7.59
CA SER A 69 7.43 -3.26 8.79
C SER A 69 8.50 -4.30 8.45
N ALA A 70 9.34 -4.60 9.45
CA ALA A 70 10.69 -5.18 9.34
C ALA A 70 10.84 -6.56 8.66
N GLU A 71 9.78 -7.20 8.18
CA GLU A 71 9.94 -8.37 7.30
C GLU A 71 10.46 -7.97 5.91
N THR A 72 10.26 -6.70 5.52
CA THR A 72 10.89 -6.08 4.35
C THR A 72 12.08 -5.22 4.78
N THR A 73 12.92 -5.72 5.69
CA THR A 73 14.19 -5.05 5.99
C THR A 73 15.03 -5.08 4.72
N LEU A 74 14.99 -3.98 3.96
CA LEU A 74 15.98 -3.72 2.93
C LEU A 74 17.34 -3.94 3.59
N ALA A 75 18.15 -4.83 3.00
CA ALA A 75 19.47 -5.16 3.54
C ALA A 75 20.39 -3.92 3.64
N HIS A 76 19.99 -2.81 3.01
CA HIS A 76 20.65 -1.53 3.01
C HIS A 76 19.74 -0.42 3.51
N THR A 77 20.27 0.44 4.39
CA THR A 77 19.60 1.70 4.75
C THR A 77 19.50 2.56 3.50
N PRO A 78 18.29 2.92 3.05
CA PRO A 78 18.15 3.67 1.83
C PRO A 78 18.69 5.09 2.00
N SER A 79 19.28 5.63 0.94
CA SER A 79 19.73 7.02 0.90
C SER A 79 18.50 7.94 0.88
N PRO A 80 18.23 8.72 1.96
CA PRO A 80 17.03 9.55 2.03
C PRO A 80 16.98 10.62 0.93
N ARG A 81 18.16 11.10 0.52
CA ARG A 81 18.30 12.10 -0.54
C ARG A 81 17.91 11.55 -1.91
N LEU A 82 18.34 10.33 -2.24
CA LEU A 82 18.00 9.69 -3.51
C LEU A 82 16.54 9.24 -3.53
N ALA A 83 16.03 8.71 -2.42
CA ALA A 83 14.62 8.37 -2.29
C ALA A 83 13.71 9.60 -2.52
N ALA A 84 14.04 10.74 -1.88
CA ALA A 84 13.32 11.99 -2.10
C ALA A 84 13.43 12.48 -3.56
N LEU A 85 14.59 12.29 -4.21
CA LEU A 85 14.79 12.63 -5.61
C LEU A 85 13.95 11.77 -6.55
N ALA A 86 13.87 10.46 -6.30
CA ALA A 86 13.02 9.53 -7.04
C ALA A 86 11.55 9.95 -6.94
N CYS A 87 11.05 10.18 -5.71
CA CYS A 87 9.69 10.66 -5.49
C CYS A 87 9.42 11.98 -6.22
N ARG A 88 10.35 12.94 -6.14
CA ARG A 88 10.21 14.23 -6.84
C ARG A 88 10.14 14.06 -8.36
N LYS A 89 11.00 13.21 -8.96
CA LYS A 89 10.97 12.93 -10.40
C LYS A 89 9.63 12.32 -10.80
N LEU A 90 9.14 11.35 -10.04
CA LEU A 90 7.84 10.70 -10.30
C LEU A 90 6.70 11.72 -10.21
N ILE A 91 6.65 12.55 -9.18
CA ILE A 91 5.64 13.60 -9.03
C ILE A 91 5.69 14.58 -10.21
N LEU A 92 6.89 15.03 -10.63
CA LEU A 92 7.02 15.94 -11.76
C LEU A 92 6.54 15.33 -13.08
N ALA A 93 6.80 14.03 -13.31
CA ALA A 93 6.33 13.32 -14.50
C ALA A 93 4.80 13.31 -14.60
N TYR A 94 4.11 13.20 -13.46
CA TYR A 94 2.63 13.18 -13.41
C TYR A 94 1.99 14.57 -13.33
N VAL A 95 2.70 15.57 -12.80
CA VAL A 95 2.19 16.96 -12.71
C VAL A 95 2.14 17.63 -14.09
N ASP A 96 3.08 17.30 -14.99
CA ASP A 96 3.14 17.92 -16.32
C ASP A 96 1.97 17.47 -17.20
N ASN A 97 1.73 16.17 -17.30
CA ASN A 97 0.55 15.63 -17.98
C ASN A 97 0.17 14.23 -17.45
N PRO A 98 -0.81 14.13 -16.54
CA PRO A 98 -1.15 12.85 -15.90
C PRO A 98 -1.73 11.83 -16.89
N GLU A 99 -2.25 12.25 -18.04
CA GLU A 99 -2.80 11.36 -19.07
C GLU A 99 -1.75 10.88 -20.09
N GLN A 100 -0.61 11.58 -20.20
CA GLN A 100 0.47 11.27 -21.14
C GLN A 100 1.84 11.25 -20.46
N VAL A 101 1.93 10.55 -19.34
CA VAL A 101 3.20 10.35 -18.64
C VAL A 101 4.18 9.65 -19.59
N ARG A 102 5.30 10.31 -19.87
CA ARG A 102 6.37 9.73 -20.70
C ARG A 102 7.02 8.60 -19.91
N TRP A 103 7.04 7.42 -20.51
CA TRP A 103 7.62 6.23 -19.88
C TRP A 103 9.10 6.42 -19.49
N GLU A 104 9.84 7.21 -20.28
CA GLU A 104 11.23 7.60 -19.98
C GLU A 104 11.38 8.25 -18.60
N ASP A 105 10.47 9.17 -18.23
CA ASP A 105 10.53 9.88 -16.95
C ASP A 105 10.22 8.95 -15.76
N VAL A 106 9.37 7.94 -15.98
CA VAL A 106 9.08 6.88 -14.98
C VAL A 106 10.29 5.95 -14.82
N GLN A 107 10.92 5.55 -15.91
CA GLN A 107 12.14 4.75 -15.87
C GLN A 107 13.28 5.47 -15.16
N ASP A 108 13.42 6.78 -15.40
CA ASP A 108 14.38 7.65 -14.71
C ASP A 108 14.15 7.69 -13.20
N ALA A 109 12.90 7.85 -12.77
CA ALA A 109 12.54 7.84 -11.35
C ALA A 109 12.81 6.46 -10.71
N LEU A 110 12.50 5.39 -11.44
CA LEU A 110 12.75 4.02 -11.01
C LEU A 110 14.24 3.71 -10.87
N ALA A 111 15.08 4.17 -11.80
CA ALA A 111 16.53 3.99 -11.72
C ALA A 111 17.11 4.64 -10.44
N VAL A 112 16.67 5.86 -10.13
CA VAL A 112 17.06 6.57 -8.90
C VAL A 112 16.55 5.85 -7.66
N ALA A 113 15.36 5.24 -7.70
CA ALA A 113 14.85 4.43 -6.61
C ALA A 113 15.70 3.16 -6.39
N ILE A 114 16.01 2.41 -7.45
CA ILE A 114 16.86 1.21 -7.38
C ILE A 114 18.20 1.55 -6.72
N GLU A 115 18.82 2.67 -7.10
CA GLU A 115 20.05 3.16 -6.49
C GLU A 115 19.84 3.57 -5.02
N ALA A 116 18.76 4.31 -4.72
CA ALA A 116 18.45 4.76 -3.37
C ALA A 116 18.31 3.60 -2.38
N PHE A 117 17.72 2.50 -2.84
CA PHE A 117 17.43 1.31 -2.04
C PHE A 117 18.51 0.23 -2.12
N GLY A 118 19.62 0.47 -2.85
CA GLY A 118 20.72 -0.48 -3.00
C GLY A 118 20.31 -1.77 -3.71
N LEU A 119 19.29 -1.69 -4.58
CA LEU A 119 18.75 -2.83 -5.30
C LEU A 119 19.60 -3.10 -6.56
N PRO A 120 19.68 -4.35 -7.03
CA PRO A 120 20.42 -4.66 -8.25
C PRO A 120 19.69 -4.10 -9.48
N VAL A 121 20.44 -3.72 -10.52
CA VAL A 121 19.87 -3.09 -11.74
C VAL A 121 18.85 -3.99 -12.46
N ASN A 122 18.96 -5.30 -12.29
CA ASN A 122 18.02 -6.30 -12.82
C ASN A 122 16.89 -6.65 -11.84
N PHE A 123 16.64 -5.83 -10.82
CA PHE A 123 15.60 -6.09 -9.80
C PHE A 123 14.22 -6.37 -10.42
N ILE A 124 13.84 -5.65 -11.48
CA ILE A 124 12.55 -5.84 -12.16
C ILE A 124 12.47 -7.21 -12.84
N GLU A 125 13.54 -7.65 -13.50
CA GLU A 125 13.63 -8.98 -14.11
C GLU A 125 13.55 -10.08 -13.04
N MET A 126 14.21 -9.87 -11.89
CA MET A 126 14.16 -10.79 -10.76
C MET A 126 12.77 -10.84 -10.13
N ALA A 127 12.10 -9.71 -9.96
CA ALA A 127 10.74 -9.64 -9.43
C ALA A 127 9.73 -10.35 -10.34
N ARG A 128 9.84 -10.18 -11.67
CA ARG A 128 9.00 -10.86 -12.65
C ARG A 128 9.22 -12.38 -12.68
N ALA A 129 10.44 -12.85 -12.42
CA ALA A 129 10.73 -14.27 -12.35
C ALA A 129 10.13 -14.97 -11.10
N VAL A 130 9.82 -14.21 -10.04
CA VAL A 130 9.27 -14.71 -8.77
C VAL A 130 7.74 -14.73 -8.77
N ALA A 131 7.09 -13.88 -9.56
CA ALA A 131 5.64 -13.84 -9.73
C ALA A 131 5.26 -14.28 -11.15
N PRO A 132 5.06 -15.58 -11.41
CA PRO A 132 4.46 -16.02 -12.66
C PRO A 132 2.99 -15.56 -12.72
N ASP A 133 2.59 -15.05 -13.89
CA ASP A 133 1.23 -14.60 -14.23
C ASP A 133 0.12 -15.62 -13.89
#